data_AF-A0A0C2MYK6-F1
#
_entry.id   AF-A0A0C2MYK6-F1
#
_cell.length_a   1.000
_cell.length_b   1.000
_cell.length_c   1.000
_cell.angle_alpha   90.00
_cell.angle_beta   90.00
_cell.angle_gamma   90.00
#
_symmetry.space_group_name_H-M   'P 1'
#
loop_
_entity.id
_entity.type
_entity.pdbx_description
1 polymer ?
#
loop_
_entity_poly.entity_id
_entity_poly.type
_entity_poly.pdbx_seq_one_letter_code
_entity_poly.pdbx_strand_id
1 'polypeptide(L)'
;MNKLGLEFVRRFNLSKILKLKNIFKQFCDVFASRSLQTLLTCENINVLAVKTQNEEFDDSLGIFVASGRANIKSILRAGFKFIPVQPHLDEAIKIMRMSTLDYRKIESCLFFISSMITGIPLPEAFHDVMEIVLKISPESPSFLIETACRFLKDIIDHSDYHKTFYGLPALDFDSIYKFLAQVPGPASELVTYEKFWDEYIGWYMYKIDFLNHILLKCQEPDDIKIICQAMKSVLIDHLGDHNFDLHFKYIVKFYSKQLIQVSFD
;
A
#
# COMPACT_ATOMS: atom_id res chain seq x y z
N MET A 1 31.22 -11.77 -27.35
CA MET A 1 31.34 -10.50 -26.63
C MET A 1 32.74 -9.94 -26.89
N ASN A 2 32.87 -8.85 -27.65
CA ASN A 2 34.17 -8.43 -28.20
C ASN A 2 35.09 -7.81 -27.15
N LYS A 3 36.39 -8.06 -27.27
CA LYS A 3 37.50 -7.56 -26.41
C LYS A 3 37.41 -6.05 -26.11
N LEU A 4 36.87 -5.27 -27.05
CA LEU A 4 36.64 -3.81 -26.92
C LEU A 4 35.60 -3.45 -25.83
N GLY A 5 34.54 -4.25 -25.65
CA GLY A 5 33.52 -3.99 -24.63
C GLY A 5 34.05 -4.20 -23.21
N LEU A 6 34.95 -5.18 -23.04
CA LEU A 6 35.64 -5.45 -21.77
C LEU A 6 36.66 -4.36 -21.40
N GLU A 7 37.33 -3.76 -22.39
CA GLU A 7 38.22 -2.61 -22.14
C GLU A 7 37.47 -1.32 -21.82
N PHE A 8 36.31 -1.08 -22.45
CA PHE A 8 35.49 0.10 -22.16
C PHE A 8 34.97 0.10 -20.71
N VAL A 9 34.53 -1.07 -20.22
CA VAL A 9 34.13 -1.28 -18.82
C VAL A 9 35.33 -1.17 -17.86
N ARG A 10 36.54 -1.60 -18.26
CA ARG A 10 37.77 -1.42 -17.46
C ARG A 10 38.26 0.04 -17.40
N ARG A 11 38.03 0.85 -18.44
CA ARG A 11 38.43 2.27 -18.49
C ARG A 11 37.46 3.18 -17.72
N PHE A 12 36.22 2.75 -17.50
CA PHE A 12 35.37 3.37 -16.48
C PHE A 12 35.95 3.04 -15.10
N ASN A 13 36.76 3.97 -14.60
CA ASN A 13 37.48 3.83 -13.34
C ASN A 13 36.51 3.42 -12.22
N LEU A 14 36.65 2.20 -11.72
CA LEU A 14 35.83 1.63 -10.64
C LEU A 14 35.74 2.59 -9.44
N SER A 15 36.81 3.33 -9.16
CA SER A 15 36.84 4.38 -8.12
C SER A 15 35.83 5.50 -8.37
N LYS A 16 35.66 5.95 -9.63
CA LYS A 16 34.66 6.97 -9.98
C LYS A 16 33.23 6.44 -9.82
N ILE A 17 32.99 5.19 -10.20
CA ILE A 17 31.67 4.54 -10.03
C ILE A 17 31.32 4.40 -8.54
N LEU A 18 32.26 3.92 -7.72
CA LEU A 18 32.08 3.80 -6.28
C LEU A 18 31.84 5.16 -5.62
N LYS A 19 32.57 6.21 -6.02
CA LYS A 19 32.34 7.58 -5.54
C LYS A 19 30.93 8.08 -5.91
N LEU A 20 30.49 7.88 -7.15
CA LEU A 20 29.15 8.28 -7.59
C LEU A 20 28.06 7.52 -6.82
N LYS A 21 28.22 6.21 -6.61
CA LYS A 21 27.31 5.40 -5.80
C LYS A 21 27.20 5.91 -4.35
N ASN A 22 28.33 6.30 -3.75
CA ASN A 22 28.35 6.86 -2.40
C ASN A 22 27.66 8.23 -2.32
N ILE A 23 27.91 9.11 -3.29
CA ILE A 23 27.23 10.42 -3.37
C ILE A 23 25.72 10.22 -3.52
N PHE A 24 25.31 9.32 -4.41
CA PHE A 24 23.90 9.01 -4.63
C PHE A 24 23.24 8.44 -3.37
N LYS A 25 23.92 7.53 -2.66
CA LYS A 25 23.45 6.99 -1.38
C LYS A 25 23.23 8.09 -0.34
N GLN A 26 24.20 9.01 -0.19
CA GLN A 26 24.07 10.15 0.73
C GLN A 26 22.90 11.07 0.34
N PHE A 27 22.74 11.34 -0.96
CA PHE A 27 21.61 12.12 -1.44
C PHE A 27 20.27 11.45 -1.10
N CYS A 28 20.12 10.15 -1.35
CA CYS A 28 18.89 9.41 -1.02
C CYS A 28 18.59 9.43 0.48
N ASP A 29 19.62 9.29 1.33
CA ASP A 29 19.49 9.30 2.79
C ASP A 29 19.00 10.66 3.33
N VAL A 30 19.61 11.74 2.83
CA VAL A 30 19.18 13.11 3.13
C VAL A 30 17.78 13.36 2.59
N PHE A 31 17.49 12.94 1.36
CA PHE A 31 16.18 13.10 0.74
C PHE A 31 15.10 12.39 1.56
N ALA A 32 15.29 11.14 1.96
CA ALA A 32 14.33 10.39 2.77
C ALA A 32 14.05 11.10 4.11
N SER A 33 15.09 11.53 4.81
CA SER A 33 14.97 12.25 6.08
C SER A 33 14.23 13.58 5.92
N ARG A 34 14.54 14.34 4.86
CA ARG A 34 13.87 15.61 4.57
C ARG A 34 12.43 15.41 4.13
N SER A 35 12.12 14.38 3.34
CA SER A 35 10.75 14.05 2.96
C SER A 35 9.89 13.74 4.19
N LEU A 36 10.38 12.93 5.14
CA LEU A 36 9.65 12.67 6.37
C LEU A 36 9.39 13.97 7.16
N GLN A 37 10.42 14.80 7.35
CA GLN A 37 10.26 16.11 8.01
C GLN A 37 9.25 17.00 7.29
N THR A 38 9.35 17.12 5.97
CA THR A 38 8.43 17.91 5.16
C THR A 38 7.00 17.39 5.31
N LEU A 39 6.77 16.08 5.20
CA LEU A 39 5.46 15.46 5.39
C LEU A 39 4.88 15.72 6.79
N LEU A 40 5.71 15.81 7.83
CA LEU A 40 5.27 16.13 9.19
C LEU A 40 4.94 17.61 9.38
N THR A 41 5.64 18.50 8.68
CA THR A 41 5.42 19.96 8.76
C THR A 41 4.33 20.48 7.82
N CYS A 42 4.05 19.76 6.73
CA CYS A 42 3.03 20.13 5.76
C CYS A 42 1.62 19.79 6.28
N GLU A 43 1.18 20.50 7.32
CA GLU A 43 -0.14 20.34 7.92
C GLU A 43 -1.30 20.62 6.95
N ASN A 44 -1.04 21.33 5.84
CA ASN A 44 -2.08 21.91 4.99
C ASN A 44 -2.40 21.13 3.72
N ILE A 45 -1.56 20.18 3.28
CA ILE A 45 -1.78 19.53 1.97
C ILE A 45 -3.06 18.67 1.99
N ASN A 46 -3.29 17.91 3.07
CA ASN A 46 -4.48 17.08 3.20
C ASN A 46 -5.70 17.86 3.72
N VAL A 47 -5.50 18.90 4.55
CA VAL A 47 -6.59 19.72 5.09
C VAL A 47 -7.25 20.59 4.03
N LEU A 48 -6.48 21.06 3.04
CA LEU A 48 -7.02 21.80 1.89
C LEU A 48 -7.86 20.93 0.96
N ALA A 49 -7.67 19.60 0.95
CA ALA A 49 -8.49 18.68 0.18
C ALA A 49 -9.81 18.32 0.91
N VAL A 50 -9.80 18.26 2.25
CA VAL A 50 -10.96 17.85 3.06
C VAL A 50 -11.90 19.02 3.37
N LYS A 51 -11.40 20.25 3.59
CA LYS A 51 -12.25 21.41 3.94
C LYS A 51 -13.18 21.87 2.81
N THR A 52 -12.91 21.47 1.58
CA THR A 52 -13.62 21.93 0.36
C THR A 52 -14.69 20.96 -0.12
N GLN A 53 -15.05 19.90 0.62
CA GLN A 53 -16.19 19.04 0.24
C GLN A 53 -17.57 19.73 0.33
N ASN A 54 -17.63 20.95 0.90
CA ASN A 54 -18.86 21.73 1.02
C ASN A 54 -18.94 22.94 0.07
N GLU A 55 -17.92 23.21 -0.75
CA GLU A 55 -17.89 24.29 -1.75
C GLU A 55 -17.40 23.72 -3.07
N GLU A 56 -17.99 24.12 -4.21
CA GLU A 56 -17.65 23.62 -5.57
C GLU A 56 -16.14 23.39 -5.73
N PHE A 57 -15.75 22.12 -5.75
CA PHE A 57 -14.36 21.72 -5.70
C PHE A 57 -13.68 22.07 -7.03
N ASP A 58 -12.53 22.75 -6.96
CA ASP A 58 -11.61 22.80 -8.08
C ASP A 58 -10.88 21.45 -8.16
N ASP A 59 -11.43 20.55 -8.98
CA ASP A 59 -10.88 19.22 -9.28
C ASP A 59 -9.37 19.26 -9.57
N SER A 60 -8.86 20.39 -10.08
CA SER A 60 -7.43 20.55 -10.40
C SER A 60 -6.52 20.50 -9.17
N LEU A 61 -6.95 21.03 -8.02
CA LEU A 61 -6.13 21.06 -6.80
C LEU A 61 -6.01 19.66 -6.18
N GLY A 62 -7.11 18.90 -6.15
CA GLY A 62 -7.12 17.51 -5.69
C GLY A 62 -6.21 16.63 -6.54
N ILE A 63 -6.30 16.76 -7.87
CA ILE A 63 -5.43 16.05 -8.82
C ILE A 63 -3.96 16.44 -8.61
N PHE A 64 -3.65 17.72 -8.40
CA PHE A 64 -2.29 18.18 -8.15
C PHE A 64 -1.69 17.58 -6.88
N VAL A 65 -2.45 17.59 -5.77
CA VAL A 65 -2.02 17.01 -4.49
C VAL A 65 -1.82 15.49 -4.62
N ALA A 66 -2.76 14.79 -5.24
CA ALA A 66 -2.66 13.34 -5.45
C ALA A 66 -1.44 12.98 -6.31
N SER A 67 -1.21 13.72 -7.40
CA SER A 67 -0.04 13.56 -8.28
C SER A 67 1.26 13.84 -7.55
N GLY A 68 1.33 14.92 -6.76
CA GLY A 68 2.49 15.26 -5.94
C GLY A 68 2.85 14.14 -4.94
N ARG A 69 1.85 13.61 -4.23
CA ARG A 69 2.03 12.48 -3.31
C ARG A 69 2.50 11.22 -4.04
N ALA A 70 1.89 10.87 -5.17
CA ALA A 70 2.31 9.73 -5.98
C ALA A 70 3.78 9.86 -6.42
N ASN A 71 4.20 11.06 -6.85
CA ASN A 71 5.59 11.33 -7.24
C ASN A 71 6.55 11.21 -6.06
N ILE A 72 6.22 11.79 -4.89
CA ILE A 72 7.05 11.65 -3.69
C ILE A 72 7.20 10.18 -3.29
N LYS A 73 6.09 9.42 -3.26
CA LYS A 73 6.12 7.98 -2.93
C LYS A 73 6.99 7.21 -3.92
N SER A 74 6.88 7.50 -5.21
CA SER A 74 7.70 6.86 -6.26
C SER A 74 9.20 7.16 -6.11
N ILE A 75 9.56 8.43 -5.86
CA ILE A 75 10.96 8.83 -5.66
C ILE A 75 11.52 8.20 -4.38
N LEU A 76 10.78 8.22 -3.28
CA LEU A 76 11.18 7.56 -2.03
C LEU A 76 11.39 6.06 -2.23
N ARG A 77 10.42 5.39 -2.88
CA ARG A 77 10.49 3.97 -3.21
C ARG A 77 11.72 3.63 -4.06
N ALA A 78 12.07 4.49 -5.02
CA ALA A 78 13.31 4.34 -5.78
C ALA A 78 14.54 4.54 -4.89
N GLY A 79 14.55 5.59 -4.05
CA GLY A 79 15.65 5.91 -3.13
C GLY A 79 15.94 4.81 -2.12
N PHE A 80 14.91 4.21 -1.52
CA PHE A 80 15.05 3.12 -0.54
C PHE A 80 15.69 1.85 -1.08
N LYS A 81 15.79 1.69 -2.41
CA LYS A 81 16.57 0.60 -3.02
C LYS A 81 18.08 0.80 -2.88
N PHE A 82 18.53 2.00 -2.50
CA PHE A 82 19.96 2.37 -2.44
C PHE A 82 20.46 2.68 -1.03
N ILE A 83 19.56 2.85 -0.06
CA ILE A 83 19.88 3.17 1.33
C ILE A 83 19.28 2.13 2.30
N PRO A 84 19.86 1.95 3.50
CA PRO A 84 19.24 1.11 4.52
C PRO A 84 17.90 1.70 4.98
N VAL A 85 16.85 0.89 5.00
CA VAL A 85 15.50 1.32 5.41
C VAL A 85 15.39 1.51 6.92
N GLN A 86 16.07 0.66 7.71
CA GLN A 86 15.88 0.56 9.16
C GLN A 86 15.94 1.90 9.91
N PRO A 87 16.96 2.77 9.72
CA PRO A 87 17.04 4.01 10.49
C PRO A 87 15.85 4.96 10.25
N HIS A 88 15.33 4.98 9.03
CA HIS A 88 14.19 5.83 8.66
C HIS A 88 12.86 5.23 9.16
N LEU A 89 12.75 3.91 9.17
CA LEU A 89 11.61 3.19 9.73
C LEU A 89 11.53 3.40 11.25
N ASP A 90 12.65 3.25 11.95
CA ASP A 90 12.74 3.45 13.41
C ASP A 90 12.31 4.87 13.81
N GLU A 91 12.77 5.88 13.07
CA GLU A 91 12.38 7.27 13.33
C GLU A 91 10.87 7.49 13.08
N ALA A 92 10.31 6.95 12.00
CA ALA A 92 8.87 7.05 11.74
C ALA A 92 8.04 6.34 12.83
N ILE A 93 8.42 5.14 13.25
CA ILE A 93 7.76 4.39 14.34
C ILE A 93 7.83 5.17 15.65
N LYS A 94 9.01 5.72 15.98
CA LYS A 94 9.19 6.56 17.16
C LYS A 94 8.24 7.75 17.15
N ILE A 95 8.10 8.44 16.02
CA ILE A 95 7.17 9.57 15.88
C ILE A 95 5.72 9.12 16.08
N MET A 96 5.30 8.01 15.46
CA MET A 96 3.95 7.44 15.63
C MET A 96 3.66 7.12 17.10
N ARG A 97 4.60 6.46 17.80
CA ARG A 97 4.49 6.12 19.23
C ARG A 97 4.41 7.35 20.13
N MET A 98 5.14 8.42 19.79
CA MET A 98 5.10 9.69 20.53
C MET A 98 3.86 10.55 20.22
N SER A 99 3.12 10.20 19.17
CA SER A 99 2.07 11.03 18.56
C SER A 99 0.73 10.31 18.49
N THR A 100 0.38 9.49 19.50
CA THR A 100 -0.78 8.59 19.47
C THR A 100 -2.13 9.28 19.23
N LEU A 101 -2.24 10.57 19.55
CA LEU A 101 -3.45 11.38 19.34
C LEU A 101 -3.33 12.35 18.15
N ASP A 102 -2.16 12.42 17.51
CA ASP A 102 -1.92 13.29 16.36
C ASP A 102 -2.00 12.45 15.08
N TYR A 103 -3.25 12.26 14.63
CA TYR A 103 -3.60 11.47 13.46
C TYR A 103 -2.90 11.93 12.18
N ARG A 104 -2.50 13.20 12.09
CA ARG A 104 -1.77 13.71 10.92
C ARG A 104 -0.33 13.20 10.91
N LYS A 105 0.35 13.22 12.05
CA LYS A 105 1.69 12.64 12.13
C LYS A 105 1.67 11.14 11.86
N ILE A 106 0.67 10.43 12.37
CA ILE A 106 0.49 9.00 12.11
C ILE A 106 0.28 8.77 10.61
N GLU A 107 -0.62 9.52 9.96
CA GLU A 107 -0.87 9.41 8.53
C GLU A 107 0.39 9.70 7.69
N SER A 108 1.10 10.79 7.97
CA SER A 108 2.35 11.14 7.27
C SER A 108 3.41 10.04 7.42
N CYS A 109 3.54 9.45 8.61
CA CYS A 109 4.45 8.33 8.85
C CYS A 109 4.01 7.08 8.07
N LEU A 110 2.72 6.74 8.06
CA LEU A 110 2.21 5.59 7.30
C LEU A 110 2.43 5.77 5.80
N PHE A 111 2.15 6.96 5.27
CA PHE A 111 2.45 7.28 3.88
C PHE A 111 3.93 7.11 3.56
N PHE A 112 4.82 7.63 4.42
CA PHE A 112 6.26 7.49 4.26
C PHE A 112 6.70 6.02 4.32
N ILE A 113 6.25 5.25 5.31
CA ILE A 113 6.58 3.82 5.46
C ILE A 113 6.06 3.01 4.27
N SER A 114 4.89 3.34 3.71
CA SER A 114 4.35 2.67 2.51
C SER A 114 5.28 2.75 1.29
N SER A 115 6.15 3.76 1.24
CA SER A 115 7.15 3.89 0.17
C SER A 115 8.34 2.92 0.33
N MET A 116 8.55 2.38 1.53
CA MET A 116 9.62 1.42 1.85
C MET A 116 9.26 -0.01 1.40
N ILE A 117 7.96 -0.29 1.22
CA ILE A 117 7.45 -1.57 0.73
C ILE A 117 7.86 -1.71 -0.76
N THR A 118 9.00 -2.37 -0.98
CA THR A 118 9.73 -2.43 -2.27
C THR A 118 10.00 -3.86 -2.74
N GLY A 119 9.38 -4.87 -2.10
CA GLY A 119 9.65 -6.29 -2.35
C GLY A 119 10.92 -6.82 -1.67
N ILE A 120 11.61 -5.99 -0.88
CA ILE A 120 12.69 -6.38 0.04
C ILE A 120 12.04 -6.96 1.31
N PRO A 121 12.63 -7.98 1.97
CA PRO A 121 12.09 -8.51 3.22
C PRO A 121 11.79 -7.40 4.20
N LEU A 122 10.54 -7.35 4.65
CA LEU A 122 10.11 -6.35 5.63
C LEU A 122 10.91 -6.57 6.93
N PRO A 123 11.59 -5.55 7.45
CA PRO A 123 12.22 -5.64 8.77
C PRO A 123 11.22 -6.03 9.86
N GLU A 124 11.71 -6.66 10.92
CA GLU A 124 10.91 -7.01 12.10
C GLU A 124 10.14 -5.80 12.68
N ALA A 125 10.72 -4.60 12.58
CA ALA A 125 10.10 -3.34 12.97
C ALA A 125 8.78 -3.02 12.23
N PHE A 126 8.45 -3.68 11.11
CA PHE A 126 7.12 -3.55 10.50
C PHE A 126 6.01 -4.14 11.40
N HIS A 127 6.32 -5.07 12.29
CA HIS A 127 5.35 -5.58 13.25
C HIS A 127 4.83 -4.47 14.19
N ASP A 128 5.72 -3.57 14.61
CA ASP A 128 5.36 -2.40 15.41
C ASP A 128 4.39 -1.48 14.65
N VAL A 129 4.63 -1.29 13.34
CA VAL A 129 3.74 -0.47 12.49
C VAL A 129 2.38 -1.14 12.36
N MET A 130 2.35 -2.44 12.13
CA MET A 130 1.10 -3.22 12.05
C MET A 130 0.30 -3.14 13.34
N GLU A 131 0.95 -3.26 14.50
CA GLU A 131 0.31 -3.12 15.81
C GLU A 131 -0.35 -1.74 15.97
N ILE A 132 0.33 -0.66 15.55
CA ILE A 132 -0.24 0.68 15.61
C ILE A 132 -1.42 0.82 14.65
N VAL A 133 -1.29 0.36 13.41
CA VAL A 133 -2.35 0.47 12.38
C VAL A 133 -3.60 -0.29 12.77
N LEU A 134 -3.45 -1.53 13.24
CA LEU A 134 -4.59 -2.38 13.61
C LEU A 134 -5.31 -1.92 14.89
N LYS A 135 -4.72 -0.98 15.65
CA LYS A 135 -5.33 -0.32 16.81
C LYS A 135 -6.02 1.00 16.48
N ILE A 136 -5.95 1.47 15.24
CA ILE A 136 -6.69 2.67 14.81
C ILE A 136 -8.19 2.36 14.90
N SER A 137 -8.96 3.21 15.58
CA SER A 137 -10.42 3.00 15.68
C SER A 137 -11.08 3.30 14.33
N PRO A 138 -12.08 2.52 13.89
CA PRO A 138 -12.77 2.74 12.61
C PRO A 138 -13.48 4.12 12.52
N GLU A 139 -13.72 4.76 13.66
CA GLU A 139 -14.28 6.11 13.82
C GLU A 139 -13.23 7.23 13.75
N SER A 140 -11.96 6.88 13.52
CA SER A 140 -10.87 7.85 13.30
C SER A 140 -11.13 8.68 12.04
N PRO A 141 -10.46 9.85 11.88
CA PRO A 141 -10.65 10.68 10.70
C PRO A 141 -10.45 9.91 9.38
N SER A 142 -11.33 10.16 8.40
CA SER A 142 -11.36 9.44 7.12
C SER A 142 -10.00 9.39 6.42
N PHE A 143 -9.26 10.51 6.39
CA PHE A 143 -7.93 10.58 5.76
C PHE A 143 -6.92 9.58 6.36
N LEU A 144 -7.01 9.31 7.67
CA LEU A 144 -6.15 8.35 8.35
C LEU A 144 -6.61 6.93 8.02
N ILE A 145 -7.90 6.65 8.07
CA ILE A 145 -8.48 5.34 7.72
C ILE A 145 -8.13 4.97 6.28
N GLU A 146 -8.29 5.89 5.33
CA GLU A 146 -7.91 5.67 3.92
C GLU A 146 -6.41 5.34 3.79
N THR A 147 -5.55 6.07 4.52
CA THR A 147 -4.10 5.83 4.45
C THR A 147 -3.71 4.51 5.10
N ALA A 148 -4.34 4.14 6.23
CA ALA A 148 -4.19 2.84 6.85
C ALA A 148 -4.64 1.70 5.91
N CYS A 149 -5.80 1.85 5.28
CA CYS A 149 -6.32 0.91 4.29
C CYS A 149 -5.35 0.72 3.11
N ARG A 150 -4.84 1.83 2.53
CA ARG A 150 -3.83 1.77 1.45
C ARG A 150 -2.53 1.09 1.90
N PHE A 151 -2.06 1.41 3.11
CA PHE A 151 -0.86 0.79 3.67
C PHE A 151 -1.04 -0.73 3.85
N LEU A 152 -2.16 -1.17 4.42
CA LEU A 152 -2.46 -2.60 4.60
C LEU A 152 -2.57 -3.32 3.26
N LYS A 153 -3.17 -2.68 2.25
CA LYS A 153 -3.20 -3.23 0.89
C LYS A 153 -1.80 -3.33 0.29
N ASP A 154 -0.96 -2.30 0.40
CA ASP A 154 0.44 -2.37 -0.06
C ASP A 154 1.16 -3.57 0.58
N ILE A 155 0.93 -3.85 1.86
CA ILE A 155 1.48 -5.03 2.54
C ILE A 155 0.97 -6.34 1.93
N ILE A 156 -0.35 -6.47 1.71
CA ILE A 156 -0.94 -7.67 1.10
C ILE A 156 -0.36 -7.89 -0.31
N ASP A 157 -0.35 -6.85 -1.15
CA ASP A 157 0.12 -6.90 -2.54
C ASP A 157 1.57 -7.39 -2.65
N HIS A 158 2.42 -7.03 -1.68
CA HIS A 158 3.84 -7.38 -1.69
C HIS A 158 4.15 -8.66 -0.88
N SER A 159 3.19 -9.18 -0.13
CA SER A 159 3.42 -10.32 0.76
C SER A 159 3.63 -11.66 0.07
N ASP A 160 3.06 -11.87 -1.13
CA ASP A 160 3.22 -13.11 -1.87
C ASP A 160 4.68 -13.31 -2.35
N TYR A 161 5.47 -12.24 -2.43
CA TYR A 161 6.92 -12.33 -2.65
C TYR A 161 7.70 -12.82 -1.41
N HIS A 162 7.12 -12.71 -0.22
CA HIS A 162 7.81 -12.95 1.06
C HIS A 162 7.58 -14.35 1.64
N LYS A 163 6.51 -15.05 1.24
CA LYS A 163 6.17 -16.40 1.75
C LYS A 163 7.27 -17.45 1.55
N THR A 164 8.24 -17.21 0.66
CA THR A 164 9.21 -18.23 0.25
C THR A 164 10.62 -18.10 0.85
N PHE A 165 11.01 -16.97 1.46
CA PHE A 165 12.46 -16.70 1.58
C PHE A 165 13.10 -16.46 2.94
N TYR A 166 12.40 -16.11 4.04
CA TYR A 166 13.15 -15.53 5.19
C TYR A 166 12.77 -15.94 6.63
N GLY A 167 11.89 -16.93 6.84
CA GLY A 167 11.62 -17.43 8.20
C GLY A 167 11.10 -16.38 9.19
N LEU A 168 10.61 -15.24 8.69
CA LEU A 168 9.95 -14.20 9.48
C LEU A 168 8.59 -14.72 9.96
N PRO A 169 8.10 -14.26 11.13
CA PRO A 169 6.75 -14.56 11.58
C PRO A 169 5.76 -14.25 10.46
N ALA A 170 4.87 -15.20 10.16
CA ALA A 170 3.84 -14.99 9.16
C ALA A 170 3.01 -13.76 9.57
N LEU A 171 2.83 -12.83 8.63
CA LEU A 171 1.90 -11.72 8.84
C LEU A 171 0.50 -12.28 9.09
N ASP A 172 -0.15 -11.81 10.15
CA ASP A 172 -1.52 -12.21 10.46
C ASP A 172 -2.51 -11.47 9.55
N PHE A 173 -2.72 -12.03 8.36
CA PHE A 173 -3.71 -11.50 7.41
C PHE A 173 -5.14 -11.51 7.97
N ASP A 174 -5.46 -12.39 8.92
CA ASP A 174 -6.80 -12.43 9.50
C ASP A 174 -7.11 -11.13 10.25
N SER A 175 -6.16 -10.63 11.04
CA SER A 175 -6.27 -9.33 11.70
C SER A 175 -6.37 -8.17 10.71
N ILE A 176 -5.65 -8.23 9.58
CA ILE A 176 -5.73 -7.21 8.52
C ILE A 176 -7.13 -7.19 7.90
N TYR A 177 -7.65 -8.35 7.49
CA TYR A 177 -8.98 -8.43 6.87
C TYR A 177 -10.10 -8.07 7.86
N LYS A 178 -9.95 -8.42 9.15
CA LYS A 178 -10.86 -7.97 10.21
C LYS A 178 -10.89 -6.46 10.35
N PHE A 179 -9.74 -5.79 10.30
CA PHE A 179 -9.69 -4.33 10.31
C PHE A 179 -10.38 -3.74 9.07
N LEU A 180 -10.03 -4.22 7.87
CA LEU A 180 -10.63 -3.73 6.63
C LEU A 180 -12.15 -3.91 6.57
N ALA A 181 -12.67 -4.99 7.17
CA ALA A 181 -14.11 -5.25 7.24
C ALA A 181 -14.86 -4.30 8.18
N GLN A 182 -14.18 -3.62 9.10
CA GLN A 182 -14.79 -2.57 9.94
C GLN A 182 -14.89 -1.23 9.22
N VAL A 183 -14.19 -1.06 8.08
CA VAL A 183 -14.17 0.17 7.27
C VAL A 183 -14.41 -0.15 5.78
N PRO A 184 -15.53 -0.81 5.44
CA PRO A 184 -15.75 -1.38 4.11
C PRO A 184 -15.82 -0.32 3.00
N GLY A 185 -16.30 0.89 3.30
CA GLY A 185 -16.30 2.02 2.36
C GLY A 185 -14.88 2.35 1.88
N PRO A 186 -14.00 2.86 2.76
CA PRO A 186 -12.60 3.10 2.42
C PRO A 186 -11.85 1.89 1.86
N ALA A 187 -12.12 0.68 2.37
CA ALA A 187 -11.49 -0.54 1.88
C ALA A 187 -11.91 -0.88 0.43
N SER A 188 -13.17 -0.65 0.07
CA SER A 188 -13.69 -0.89 -1.28
C SER A 188 -13.12 0.07 -2.33
N GLU A 189 -12.86 1.32 -1.95
CA GLU A 189 -12.25 2.34 -2.82
C GLU A 189 -10.81 2.00 -3.20
N LEU A 190 -10.11 1.19 -2.40
CA LEU A 190 -8.75 0.74 -2.76
C LEU A 190 -8.72 -0.03 -4.08
N VAL A 191 -9.83 -0.68 -4.44
CA VAL A 191 -9.95 -1.48 -5.64
C VAL A 191 -10.11 -0.62 -6.89
N THR A 192 -10.62 0.60 -6.76
CA THR A 192 -10.78 1.54 -7.89
C THR A 192 -9.54 2.40 -8.11
N TYR A 193 -8.71 2.59 -7.08
CA TYR A 193 -7.55 3.49 -7.09
C TYR A 193 -6.39 2.99 -7.96
N GLU A 194 -6.23 1.68 -8.11
CA GLU A 194 -5.21 1.12 -9.01
C GLU A 194 -5.75 1.10 -10.44
N LYS A 195 -5.33 2.07 -11.25
CA LYS A 195 -5.64 2.14 -12.70
C LYS A 195 -4.44 1.91 -13.62
N PHE A 196 -3.27 1.63 -13.06
CA PHE A 196 -2.05 1.49 -13.84
C PHE A 196 -1.51 0.09 -13.64
N TRP A 197 -1.82 -0.80 -14.59
CA TRP A 197 -0.93 -1.75 -15.29
C TRP A 197 -1.85 -2.66 -16.12
N ASP A 198 -1.70 -2.54 -17.44
CA ASP A 198 -2.54 -3.13 -18.48
C ASP A 198 -2.68 -4.66 -18.43
N GLU A 199 -3.88 -5.12 -18.79
CA GLU A 199 -4.16 -6.33 -19.60
C GLU A 199 -3.99 -7.75 -19.04
N TYR A 200 -3.80 -7.97 -17.74
CA TYR A 200 -3.76 -9.35 -17.21
C TYR A 200 -5.02 -9.78 -16.45
N ILE A 201 -5.60 -10.91 -16.90
CA ILE A 201 -6.70 -11.64 -16.24
C ILE A 201 -6.43 -11.85 -14.73
N GLY A 202 -5.17 -12.01 -14.34
CA GLY A 202 -4.77 -12.20 -12.94
C GLY A 202 -5.09 -11.03 -12.02
N TRP A 203 -5.18 -9.80 -12.53
CA TRP A 203 -5.31 -8.61 -11.69
C TRP A 203 -6.73 -8.38 -11.17
N TYR A 204 -7.77 -8.58 -11.98
CA TYR A 204 -9.14 -8.51 -11.45
C TYR A 204 -9.46 -9.72 -10.57
N MET A 205 -8.86 -10.90 -10.83
CA MET A 205 -8.98 -12.06 -9.94
C MET A 205 -8.43 -11.73 -8.56
N TYR A 206 -7.28 -11.08 -8.50
CA TYR A 206 -6.70 -10.57 -7.26
C TYR A 206 -7.64 -9.60 -6.53
N LYS A 207 -8.27 -8.67 -7.25
CA LYS A 207 -9.25 -7.73 -6.67
C LYS A 207 -10.47 -8.44 -6.09
N ILE A 208 -11.01 -9.42 -6.80
CA ILE A 208 -12.14 -10.23 -6.34
C ILE A 208 -11.75 -11.03 -5.11
N ASP A 209 -10.58 -11.67 -5.11
CA ASP A 209 -10.08 -12.43 -3.96
C ASP A 209 -9.89 -11.49 -2.76
N PHE A 210 -9.30 -10.31 -2.94
CA PHE A 210 -9.16 -9.30 -1.88
C PHE A 210 -10.50 -8.91 -1.27
N LEU A 211 -11.49 -8.54 -2.09
CA LEU A 211 -12.83 -8.16 -1.63
C LEU A 211 -13.55 -9.33 -0.95
N ASN A 212 -13.40 -10.54 -1.46
CA ASN A 212 -13.96 -11.74 -0.85
C ASN A 212 -13.42 -11.98 0.57
N HIS A 213 -12.12 -11.77 0.80
CA HIS A 213 -11.55 -11.92 2.14
C HIS A 213 -12.09 -10.88 3.12
N ILE A 214 -12.34 -9.64 2.67
CA ILE A 214 -13.01 -8.61 3.48
C ILE A 214 -14.45 -9.03 3.77
N LEU A 215 -15.18 -9.44 2.73
CA LEU A 215 -16.59 -9.82 2.81
C LEU A 215 -16.85 -10.94 3.83
N LEU A 216 -15.96 -11.94 3.89
CA LEU A 216 -16.06 -13.03 4.88
C LEU A 216 -15.96 -12.55 6.34
N LYS A 217 -15.46 -11.34 6.58
CA LYS A 217 -15.27 -10.77 7.92
C LYS A 217 -16.30 -9.70 8.25
N CYS A 218 -17.10 -9.24 7.29
CA CYS A 218 -18.19 -8.30 7.53
C CYS A 218 -19.29 -8.96 8.38
N GLN A 219 -19.78 -8.23 9.37
CA GLN A 219 -20.88 -8.69 10.25
C GLN A 219 -22.21 -8.01 9.90
N GLU A 220 -22.15 -6.74 9.48
CA GLU A 220 -23.34 -5.95 9.20
C GLU A 220 -23.82 -6.13 7.75
N PRO A 221 -25.14 -6.24 7.52
CA PRO A 221 -25.71 -6.37 6.17
C PRO A 221 -25.36 -5.21 5.23
N ASP A 222 -25.27 -3.98 5.75
CA ASP A 222 -24.92 -2.81 4.96
C ASP A 222 -23.46 -2.84 4.49
N ASP A 223 -22.54 -3.33 5.33
CA ASP A 223 -21.14 -3.54 4.97
C ASP A 223 -20.99 -4.58 3.86
N ILE A 224 -21.70 -5.70 4.00
CA ILE A 224 -21.80 -6.74 2.97
C ILE A 224 -22.26 -6.15 1.64
N LYS A 225 -23.27 -5.28 1.68
CA LYS A 225 -23.81 -4.62 0.49
C LYS A 225 -22.77 -3.71 -0.18
N ILE A 226 -22.02 -2.93 0.60
CA ILE A 226 -20.93 -2.06 0.08
C ILE A 226 -19.89 -2.90 -0.65
N ILE A 227 -19.39 -3.97 -0.01
CA ILE A 227 -18.38 -4.84 -0.63
C ILE A 227 -18.93 -5.54 -1.87
N CYS A 228 -20.16 -6.07 -1.83
CA CYS A 228 -20.82 -6.67 -2.98
C CYS A 228 -20.97 -5.69 -4.16
N GLN A 229 -21.28 -4.42 -3.88
CA GLN A 229 -21.37 -3.39 -4.91
C GLN A 229 -20.00 -3.12 -5.54
N ALA A 230 -18.94 -3.02 -4.74
CA ALA A 230 -17.58 -2.87 -5.25
C ALA A 230 -17.14 -4.06 -6.12
N MET A 231 -17.44 -5.28 -5.68
CA MET A 231 -17.20 -6.49 -6.48
C MET A 231 -17.97 -6.44 -7.80
N LYS A 232 -19.25 -6.04 -7.77
CA LYS A 232 -20.06 -5.87 -8.98
C LYS A 232 -19.42 -4.86 -9.94
N SER A 233 -18.92 -3.73 -9.44
CA SER A 233 -18.23 -2.74 -10.28
C SER A 233 -16.97 -3.31 -10.92
N VAL A 234 -16.12 -4.02 -10.15
CA VAL A 234 -14.94 -4.71 -10.69
C VAL A 234 -15.34 -5.68 -11.80
N LEU A 235 -16.39 -6.46 -11.57
CA LEU A 235 -16.91 -7.42 -12.54
C LEU A 235 -17.41 -6.71 -13.80
N ILE A 236 -18.24 -5.69 -13.69
CA ILE A 236 -18.78 -4.94 -14.84
C ILE A 236 -17.67 -4.28 -15.66
N ASP A 237 -16.68 -3.68 -15.00
CA ASP A 237 -15.59 -2.96 -15.68
C ASP A 237 -14.69 -3.89 -16.51
N HIS A 238 -14.65 -5.20 -16.20
CA HIS A 238 -13.73 -6.17 -16.81
C HIS A 238 -14.44 -7.27 -17.60
N LEU A 239 -15.70 -7.56 -17.27
CA LEU A 239 -16.59 -8.40 -18.06
C LEU A 239 -17.17 -7.56 -19.18
N GLY A 240 -16.46 -7.48 -20.32
CA GLY A 240 -17.22 -7.52 -21.56
C GLY A 240 -18.12 -8.76 -21.58
N ASP A 241 -19.19 -8.79 -22.39
CA ASP A 241 -20.23 -9.83 -22.43
C ASP A 241 -19.74 -11.30 -22.59
N HIS A 242 -18.45 -11.55 -22.78
CA HIS A 242 -17.91 -12.84 -23.25
C HIS A 242 -17.12 -13.66 -22.23
N ASN A 243 -17.02 -13.29 -20.95
CA ASN A 243 -16.21 -14.04 -19.96
C ASN A 243 -16.91 -14.38 -18.63
N PHE A 244 -18.24 -14.31 -18.55
CA PHE A 244 -19.01 -14.56 -17.32
C PHE A 244 -18.68 -15.92 -16.66
N ASP A 245 -18.58 -16.99 -17.45
CA ASP A 245 -18.37 -18.35 -16.94
C ASP A 245 -17.04 -18.52 -16.19
N LEU A 246 -15.97 -17.88 -16.68
CA LEU A 246 -14.67 -17.93 -16.02
C LEU A 246 -14.75 -17.25 -14.64
N HIS A 247 -15.40 -16.08 -14.56
CA HIS A 247 -15.51 -15.31 -13.32
C HIS A 247 -16.39 -16.02 -12.30
N PHE A 248 -17.52 -16.57 -12.74
CA PHE A 248 -18.41 -17.37 -11.90
C PHE A 248 -17.67 -18.58 -11.30
N LYS A 249 -16.86 -19.27 -12.11
CA LYS A 249 -16.03 -20.39 -11.64
C LYS A 249 -15.07 -20.01 -10.51
N TYR A 250 -14.48 -18.82 -10.55
CA TYR A 250 -13.57 -18.35 -9.49
C TYR A 250 -14.31 -18.00 -8.20
N ILE A 251 -15.43 -17.28 -8.31
CA ILE A 251 -16.29 -16.98 -7.17
C ILE A 251 -16.75 -18.28 -6.51
N VAL A 252 -17.26 -19.23 -7.29
CA VAL A 252 -17.66 -20.56 -6.80
C VAL A 252 -16.48 -21.29 -6.15
N LYS A 253 -15.29 -21.28 -6.77
CA LYS A 253 -14.10 -21.94 -6.22
C LYS A 253 -13.68 -21.34 -4.88
N PHE A 254 -13.72 -20.01 -4.75
CA PHE A 254 -13.40 -19.32 -3.50
C PHE A 254 -14.37 -19.75 -2.39
N TYR A 255 -15.67 -19.60 -2.61
CA TYR A 255 -16.67 -19.95 -1.60
C TYR A 255 -16.73 -21.45 -1.31
N SER A 256 -16.51 -22.31 -2.30
CA SER A 256 -16.46 -23.76 -2.08
C SER A 256 -15.35 -24.13 -1.10
N LYS A 257 -14.17 -23.53 -1.21
CA LYS A 257 -13.07 -23.78 -0.25
C LYS A 257 -13.45 -23.36 1.17
N GLN A 258 -14.08 -22.20 1.31
CA GLN A 258 -14.47 -21.65 2.61
C GLN A 258 -15.59 -22.48 3.25
N LEU A 259 -16.63 -22.81 2.48
CA LEU A 259 -17.75 -23.64 2.96
C LEU A 259 -17.29 -25.04 3.37
N ILE A 260 -16.34 -25.63 2.64
CA ILE A 260 -15.75 -26.93 3.01
C ILE A 260 -14.98 -26.81 4.33
N GLN A 261 -14.23 -25.73 4.56
CA GLN A 261 -13.49 -25.53 5.82
C GLN A 261 -14.42 -25.38 7.03
N VAL A 262 -15.57 -24.72 6.88
CA VAL A 262 -16.55 -24.54 7.97
C VAL A 262 -17.32 -25.84 8.28
N SER A 263 -17.38 -26.79 7.35
CA SER A 263 -18.15 -28.04 7.53
C SER A 263 -17.43 -29.16 8.29
N PHE A 264 -16.18 -28.95 8.72
CA PHE A 264 -15.36 -29.97 9.39
C PHE A 264 -14.81 -29.56 10.77
N ASP A 265 -15.24 -28.41 11.31
CA ASP A 265 -15.02 -27.98 12.69
C ASP A 265 -16.33 -28.09 13.51
#